data_AF-A0A534CFQ4-F1
#
_entry.id   AF-A0A534CFQ4-F1
#
_cell.length_a   1.000
_cell.length_b   1.000
_cell.length_c   1.000
_cell.angle_alpha   90.00
_cell.angle_beta   90.00
_cell.angle_gamma   90.00
#
_symmetry.space_group_name_H-M   'P 1'
#
loop_
_entity.id
_entity.type
_entity.pdbx_description
1 polymer ?
#
loop_
_entity_poly.entity_id
_entity_poly.type
_entity_poly.pdbx_seq_one_letter_code
_entity_poly.pdbx_strand_id
1 'polypeptide(L)' 'MRHWLMKTEPSTFSVDDLAAARGQTTGWDGVRNFQARNMLRDEMRRGDQAFLYYSS' A
#
# COMPACT_ATOMS: atom_id res chain seq x y z
N MET A 1 -13.27 -9.35 6.18
CA MET A 1 -12.24 -8.29 6.13
C MET A 1 -10.89 -8.96 6.11
N ARG A 2 -10.10 -8.75 5.05
CA ARG A 2 -8.73 -9.25 4.96
C ARG A 2 -7.77 -8.19 5.49
N HIS A 3 -6.61 -8.65 5.91
CA HIS A 3 -5.51 -7.79 6.33
C HIS A 3 -4.35 -7.95 5.35
N TRP A 4 -3.73 -6.83 5.01
CA TRP A 4 -2.66 -6.76 4.03
C TRP A 4 -1.40 -6.18 4.65
N LEU A 5 -0.25 -6.46 4.05
CA LEU A 5 1.02 -5.82 4.38
C LEU A 5 1.59 -5.18 3.12
N MET A 6 1.72 -3.86 3.16
CA MET A 6 2.10 -3.01 2.05
C MET A 6 3.49 -2.47 2.34
N LYS A 7 4.47 -2.82 1.50
CA LYS A 7 5.87 -2.45 1.73
C LYS A 7 6.23 -1.17 0.98
N THR A 8 6.89 -0.25 1.67
CA THR A 8 7.43 0.98 1.08
C THR A 8 8.83 1.25 1.65
N GLU A 9 9.66 1.95 0.89
CA GLU A 9 10.93 2.47 1.39
C GLU A 9 10.65 3.84 2.04
N PRO A 10 11.08 4.10 3.28
CA PRO A 10 10.85 5.39 3.94
C PRO A 10 11.38 6.59 3.15
N SER A 11 12.42 6.38 2.34
CA SER A 11 13.05 7.41 1.51
C SER A 11 12.26 7.73 0.24
N THR A 12 11.33 6.86 -0.18
CA THR A 12 10.50 7.08 -1.38
C THR A 12 9.10 7.53 -1.00
N PHE A 13 8.47 6.88 -0.02
CA PHE A 13 7.15 7.23 0.48
C PHE A 13 6.95 6.71 1.91
N SER A 14 6.80 7.63 2.86
CA SER A 14 6.63 7.33 4.29
C SER A 14 5.16 7.42 4.74
N VAL A 15 4.90 6.99 5.98
CA VAL A 15 3.60 7.19 6.64
C VAL A 15 3.28 8.67 6.85
N ASP A 16 4.32 9.50 7.04
CA ASP A 16 4.16 10.94 7.21
C ASP A 16 3.77 11.60 5.88
N ASP A 17 4.33 11.12 4.76
CA ASP A 17 3.92 11.54 3.42
C ASP A 17 2.45 11.16 3.15
N LEU A 18 2.02 9.97 3.57
CA LEU A 18 0.62 9.56 3.49
C LEU A 18 -0.28 10.44 4.36
N ALA A 19 0.15 10.77 5.58
CA ALA A 19 -0.61 11.62 6.48
C ALA A 19 -0.74 13.06 5.96
N ALA A 20 0.29 13.57 5.26
CA ALA A 20 0.29 14.88 4.63
C ALA A 20 -0.45 14.92 3.28
N ALA A 21 -0.70 13.77 2.65
CA ALA A 21 -1.40 13.68 1.37
C ALA A 21 -2.84 14.21 1.48
N ARG A 22 -3.37 14.76 0.38
CA ARG A 22 -4.74 15.28 0.33
C ARG A 22 -5.73 14.18 0.67
N GLY A 23 -6.48 14.37 1.76
CA GLY A 23 -7.43 13.38 2.26
C GLY A 23 -6.77 12.11 2.80
N GLN A 24 -5.50 12.18 3.19
CA GLN A 24 -4.71 11.05 3.71
C GLN A 24 -4.75 9.84 2.77
N THR A 25 -4.78 10.11 1.46
CA THR A 25 -5.02 9.11 0.42
C THR A 25 -3.99 9.27 -0.70
N THR A 26 -3.44 8.14 -1.14
CA THR A 26 -2.55 8.06 -2.30
C THR A 26 -2.87 6.83 -3.14
N GLY A 27 -2.36 6.79 -4.37
CA GLY A 27 -2.39 5.60 -5.22
C GLY A 27 -1.26 4.63 -4.87
N TRP A 28 -1.52 3.33 -4.98
CA TRP A 28 -0.48 2.31 -4.85
C TRP A 28 0.02 1.89 -6.23
N ASP A 29 1.07 2.56 -6.69
CA ASP A 29 1.69 2.33 -7.99
C ASP A 29 2.97 1.49 -7.87
N GLY A 30 3.78 1.44 -8.94
CA GLY A 30 5.11 0.80 -8.88
C GLY A 30 5.14 -0.73 -8.79
N VAL A 31 4.01 -1.42 -8.59
CA VAL A 31 3.98 -2.88 -8.47
C VAL A 31 4.40 -3.55 -9.78
N ARG A 32 5.56 -4.24 -9.76
CA ARG A 32 6.09 -5.04 -10.88
C ARG A 32 6.04 -6.54 -10.62
N ASN A 33 5.73 -6.96 -9.40
CA ASN A 33 5.56 -8.37 -9.06
C ASN A 33 4.16 -8.86 -9.49
N PHE A 34 4.11 -9.91 -10.31
CA PHE A 34 2.86 -10.43 -10.87
C PHE A 34 1.90 -10.98 -9.80
N GLN A 35 2.42 -11.63 -8.76
CA GLN A 35 1.61 -12.17 -7.68
C GLN A 35 0.97 -11.05 -6.86
N ALA A 36 1.79 -10.08 -6.40
CA ALA A 36 1.29 -8.92 -5.66
C ALA A 36 0.24 -8.14 -6.48
N ARG A 37 0.48 -7.93 -7.78
CA ARG A 37 -0.51 -7.30 -8.67
C ARG A 37 -1.83 -8.07 -8.70
N ASN A 38 -1.79 -9.39 -8.85
CA ASN A 38 -3.00 -10.21 -8.88
C ASN A 38 -3.74 -10.17 -7.53
N MET A 39 -3.02 -10.19 -6.41
CA MET A 39 -3.61 -10.03 -5.07
C MET A 39 -4.34 -8.68 -4.92
N LEU A 40 -3.72 -7.58 -5.36
CA LEU A 40 -4.33 -6.25 -5.33
C LEU A 40 -5.58 -6.14 -6.24
N ARG A 41 -5.57 -6.83 -7.39
CA ARG A 41 -6.66 -6.77 -8.38
C ARG A 41 -7.85 -7.66 -8.00
N ASP A 42 -7.58 -8.90 -7.62
CA ASP A 42 -8.59 -9.96 -7.54
C ASP A 42 -9.13 -10.16 -6.12
N GLU A 43 -8.28 -9.93 -5.11
CA GLU A 43 -8.57 -10.28 -3.73
C GLU A 43 -8.83 -9.08 -2.82
N MET A 44 -8.11 -7.96 -3.01
CA MET A 44 -8.34 -6.73 -2.23
C MET A 44 -9.73 -6.15 -2.48
N ARG A 45 -10.43 -5.79 -1.40
CA ARG A 45 -11.74 -5.14 -1.46
C ARG A 45 -11.76 -3.85 -0.65
N ARG A 46 -12.66 -2.93 -1.01
CA ARG A 46 -12.90 -1.71 -0.22
C ARG A 46 -13.26 -2.09 1.21
N GLY A 47 -12.63 -1.42 2.18
CA GLY A 47 -12.80 -1.69 3.61
C GLY A 47 -11.82 -2.71 4.18
N ASP A 48 -11.02 -3.40 3.36
CA ASP A 48 -9.87 -4.14 3.89
C ASP A 48 -8.83 -3.19 4.47
N GLN A 49 -8.11 -3.66 5.49
CA GLN A 49 -7.08 -2.88 6.19
C GLN A 49 -5.68 -3.38 5.82
N ALA A 50 -4.70 -2.48 5.87
CA ALA A 50 -3.32 -2.78 5.54
C ALA A 50 -2.36 -2.17 6.57
N PHE A 51 -1.32 -2.92 6.91
CA PHE A 51 -0.14 -2.37 7.57
C PHE A 51 0.79 -1.77 6.52
N LEU A 52 1.22 -0.53 6.74
CA LEU A 52 2.33 0.05 5.99
C LEU A 52 3.64 -0.37 6.67
N TYR A 53 4.47 -1.12 5.95
CA TYR A 53 5.72 -1.68 6.46
C TYR A 53 6.90 -1.04 5.74
N TYR A 54 7.87 -0.56 6.53
CA TYR A 54 9.12 -0.06 5.98
C TYR A 54 10.07 -1.20 5.66
N SER A 55 10.27 -1.45 4.36
CA SER A 55 11.34 -2.32 3.89
C SER A 55 12.66 -1.54 3.81
N SER A 56 13.75 -2.29 3.61
CA SER A 56 15.10 -1.78 3.38
C SER A 56 15.64 -2.41 2.09
#